data_AF-A0A9P4LX30-F1
#
_entry.id   AF-A0A9P4LX30-F1
#
_cell.length_a   1.000
_cell.length_b   1.000
_cell.length_c   1.000
_cell.angle_alpha   90.00
_cell.angle_beta   90.00
_cell.angle_gamma   90.00
#
_symmetry.space_group_name_H-M   'P 1'
#
loop_
_entity.id
_entity.type
_entity.pdbx_description
1 polymer ?
#
loop_
_entity_poly.entity_id
_entity_poly.type
_entity_poly.pdbx_seq_one_letter_code
_entity_poly.pdbx_strand_id
1 'polypeptide(L)'
;MDLSNWGGTNPGYVVDGCFQDINTTTREVNFQWCSLDWVPVEDTYIYLPNSGLYSNGNSGLGTEADPWDYFHINAIDKNSEGDYLVSSRYTDTIYKVAGANSPFPGSIIWYLNGVNNDFELINGLNFSRQHHVRFISTGETETTITLFDNASDGSAASANATSGMVITVNNATMTAYLARQYVNPDGLIAVSQGSVQTLANTNVFIGWGQKPYYSEFAEDGTLLYHAVYGPGLQGMMSFRTWKHDWVGTPASPPTLVAYAQACNASTYAYVSWNGATEVDHWVFLTSASADGPWEFVTQTKKQGFETQMWLTPATPVKGVYVLAEAYDGCGKRLGRSSAMRVFVPGEELAASCGATRCVDGTDYWEYGNAVVC
;
A
#
# COMPACT_ATOMS: atom_id res chain seq x y z
N MET A 1 -0.54 -36.15 -0.66
CA MET A 1 -1.83 -36.87 -0.86
C MET A 1 -1.90 -37.46 -2.26
N ASP A 2 -2.87 -38.30 -2.60
CA ASP A 2 -3.06 -38.74 -3.99
C ASP A 2 -3.70 -37.60 -4.80
N LEU A 3 -3.01 -37.09 -5.83
CA LEU A 3 -3.51 -36.01 -6.69
C LEU A 3 -3.93 -36.49 -8.09
N SER A 4 -4.02 -37.80 -8.31
CA SER A 4 -4.26 -38.37 -9.65
C SER A 4 -5.57 -37.86 -10.29
N ASN A 5 -6.60 -37.63 -9.47
CA ASN A 5 -7.90 -37.12 -9.93
C ASN A 5 -7.87 -35.64 -10.37
N TRP A 6 -6.83 -34.90 -9.99
CA TRP A 6 -6.65 -33.48 -10.31
C TRP A 6 -5.44 -33.24 -11.21
N GLY A 7 -4.97 -34.27 -11.93
CA GLY A 7 -3.85 -34.17 -12.87
C GLY A 7 -2.45 -34.17 -12.22
N GLY A 8 -2.36 -34.47 -10.93
CA GLY A 8 -1.10 -34.61 -10.21
C GLY A 8 -0.61 -36.06 -10.12
N THR A 9 0.44 -36.27 -9.31
CA THR A 9 1.01 -37.60 -9.03
C THR A 9 0.46 -38.20 -7.74
N ASN A 10 0.78 -39.48 -7.51
CA ASN A 10 0.64 -40.14 -6.22
C ASN A 10 2.00 -40.70 -5.76
N PRO A 11 2.62 -40.15 -4.70
CA PRO A 11 2.15 -39.00 -3.93
C PRO A 11 2.26 -37.69 -4.72
N GLY A 12 1.38 -36.75 -4.41
CA GLY A 12 1.42 -35.35 -4.85
C GLY A 12 1.45 -34.40 -3.65
N TYR A 13 1.90 -33.17 -3.91
CA TYR A 13 2.16 -32.14 -2.90
C TYR A 13 1.23 -30.96 -3.09
N VAL A 14 0.71 -30.44 -1.97
CA VAL A 14 -0.27 -29.36 -1.91
C VAL A 14 0.23 -28.33 -0.90
N VAL A 15 0.02 -27.04 -1.17
CA VAL A 15 0.27 -25.96 -0.23
C VAL A 15 -0.87 -25.92 0.78
N ASP A 16 -0.55 -26.03 2.06
CA ASP A 16 -1.52 -25.86 3.15
C ASP A 16 -1.60 -24.39 3.57
N GLY A 17 -2.77 -23.78 3.42
CA GLY A 17 -3.01 -22.39 3.75
C GLY A 17 -3.31 -22.22 5.23
N CYS A 18 -2.32 -21.82 6.02
CA CYS A 18 -2.48 -21.69 7.47
C CYS A 18 -2.43 -20.24 7.97
N PHE A 19 -3.09 -19.98 9.09
CA PHE A 19 -2.86 -18.79 9.93
C PHE A 19 -2.65 -19.17 11.39
N GLN A 20 -2.02 -18.26 12.14
CA GLN A 20 -1.78 -18.41 13.57
C GLN A 20 -2.16 -17.15 14.33
N ASP A 21 -2.82 -17.33 15.47
CA ASP A 21 -2.95 -16.31 16.52
C ASP A 21 -1.78 -16.47 17.48
N ILE A 22 -0.90 -15.48 17.52
CA ILE A 22 0.36 -15.54 18.27
C ILE A 22 0.39 -14.42 19.31
N ASN A 23 0.74 -14.78 20.55
CA ASN A 23 1.07 -13.80 21.56
C ASN A 23 2.40 -13.10 21.19
N THR A 24 2.36 -11.82 20.85
CA THR A 24 3.56 -11.09 20.40
C THR A 24 4.63 -10.90 21.48
N THR A 25 4.28 -11.09 22.76
CA THR A 25 5.22 -11.01 23.89
C THR A 25 5.88 -12.36 24.18
N THR A 26 5.09 -13.43 24.31
CA THR A 26 5.60 -14.77 24.68
C THR A 26 6.03 -15.60 23.46
N ARG A 27 5.54 -15.24 22.27
CA ARG A 27 5.66 -16.00 21.00
C ARG A 27 4.94 -17.35 21.01
N GLU A 28 4.03 -17.56 21.95
CA GLU A 28 3.19 -18.76 21.98
C GLU A 28 2.09 -18.68 20.92
N VAL A 29 1.81 -19.82 20.27
CA VAL A 29 0.70 -19.98 19.34
C VAL A 29 -0.56 -20.30 20.16
N ASN A 30 -1.49 -19.36 20.22
CA ASN A 30 -2.77 -19.52 20.91
C ASN A 30 -3.75 -20.36 20.09
N PHE A 31 -3.66 -20.23 18.77
CA PHE A 31 -4.56 -20.90 17.83
C PHE A 31 -3.86 -21.04 16.48
N GLN A 32 -4.05 -22.18 15.82
CA GLN A 32 -3.63 -22.43 14.45
C GLN A 32 -4.78 -23.05 13.69
N TRP A 33 -4.96 -22.59 12.46
CA TRP A 33 -5.90 -23.17 11.51
C TRP A 33 -5.18 -23.37 10.18
N CYS A 34 -5.41 -24.51 9.54
CA CYS A 34 -4.83 -24.89 8.26
C CYS A 34 -5.93 -25.39 7.35
N SER A 35 -5.88 -25.01 6.07
CA SER A 35 -6.98 -25.24 5.13
C SER A 35 -7.22 -26.73 4.87
N LEU A 36 -6.18 -27.56 4.85
CA LEU A 36 -6.32 -29.00 4.54
C LEU A 36 -7.12 -29.79 5.60
N ASP A 37 -7.24 -29.26 6.81
CA ASP A 37 -8.05 -29.88 7.87
C ASP A 37 -9.56 -29.64 7.67
N TRP A 38 -9.95 -28.63 6.88
CA TRP A 38 -11.32 -28.11 6.86
C TRP A 38 -11.91 -27.88 5.45
N VAL A 39 -11.06 -27.66 4.45
CA VAL A 39 -11.48 -27.28 3.08
C VAL A 39 -10.95 -28.31 2.08
N PRO A 40 -11.84 -29.05 1.41
CA PRO A 40 -11.47 -30.01 0.38
C PRO A 40 -10.72 -29.35 -0.78
N VAL A 41 -9.79 -30.09 -1.41
CA VAL A 41 -8.98 -29.53 -2.51
C VAL A 41 -9.79 -29.30 -3.78
N GLU A 42 -10.91 -30.00 -3.93
CA GLU A 42 -11.86 -29.86 -5.03
C GLU A 42 -12.66 -28.55 -5.03
N ASP A 43 -12.69 -27.82 -3.91
CA ASP A 43 -13.38 -26.51 -3.80
C ASP A 43 -12.68 -25.40 -4.60
N THR A 44 -11.48 -25.67 -5.11
CA THR A 44 -10.72 -24.70 -5.90
C THR A 44 -11.28 -24.53 -7.31
N TYR A 45 -11.17 -23.31 -7.84
CA TYR A 45 -11.35 -23.02 -9.26
C TYR A 45 -10.03 -23.02 -10.04
N ILE A 46 -8.88 -23.23 -9.38
CA ILE A 46 -7.57 -23.26 -10.02
C ILE A 46 -6.96 -24.65 -9.88
N TYR A 47 -7.06 -25.43 -10.95
CA TYR A 47 -6.57 -26.81 -11.01
C TYR A 47 -5.12 -26.89 -11.52
N LEU A 48 -4.49 -28.06 -11.33
CA LEU A 48 -3.18 -28.33 -11.91
C LEU A 48 -3.25 -28.31 -13.45
N PRO A 49 -2.16 -27.93 -14.14
CA PRO A 49 -2.15 -27.82 -15.60
C PRO A 49 -2.55 -29.11 -16.35
N ASN A 50 -2.26 -30.28 -15.78
CA ASN A 50 -2.53 -31.58 -16.39
C ASN A 50 -3.93 -32.14 -16.05
N SER A 51 -4.76 -31.39 -15.31
CA SER A 51 -6.11 -31.82 -14.90
C SER A 51 -7.12 -31.87 -16.06
N GLY A 52 -6.84 -31.14 -17.15
CA GLY A 52 -7.84 -30.87 -18.20
C GLY A 52 -8.90 -29.82 -17.80
N LEU A 53 -8.80 -29.27 -16.59
CA LEU A 53 -9.63 -28.17 -16.08
C LEU A 53 -8.86 -26.85 -16.14
N TYR A 54 -9.54 -25.76 -15.77
CA TYR A 54 -8.94 -24.42 -15.81
C TYR A 54 -7.74 -24.30 -14.85
N SER A 55 -6.62 -23.81 -15.38
CA SER A 55 -5.42 -23.46 -14.64
C SER A 55 -4.96 -22.07 -15.08
N ASN A 56 -4.52 -21.24 -14.13
CA ASN A 56 -4.00 -19.91 -14.40
C ASN A 56 -2.47 -19.86 -14.59
N GLY A 57 -1.83 -21.04 -14.64
CA GLY A 57 -0.37 -21.17 -14.78
C GLY A 57 0.44 -20.88 -13.50
N ASN A 58 -0.21 -20.49 -12.41
CA ASN A 58 0.42 -20.12 -11.13
C ASN A 58 -0.08 -20.98 -9.96
N SER A 59 -0.74 -22.10 -10.26
CA SER A 59 -1.23 -23.05 -9.26
C SER A 59 -0.17 -24.04 -8.79
N GLY A 60 1.01 -24.02 -9.41
CA GLY A 60 2.04 -25.05 -9.24
C GLY A 60 1.74 -26.33 -10.03
N LEU A 61 2.65 -27.30 -9.90
CA LEU A 61 2.66 -28.58 -10.63
C LEU A 61 2.29 -29.79 -9.77
N GLY A 62 1.99 -29.59 -8.48
CA GLY A 62 1.65 -30.67 -7.55
C GLY A 62 2.86 -31.52 -7.15
N THR A 63 4.08 -31.01 -7.35
CA THR A 63 5.35 -31.68 -7.03
C THR A 63 5.94 -31.10 -5.74
N GLU A 64 6.92 -31.76 -5.14
CA GLU A 64 7.58 -31.24 -3.93
C GLU A 64 8.21 -29.87 -4.14
N ALA A 65 8.83 -29.65 -5.31
CA ALA A 65 9.49 -28.39 -5.64
C ALA A 65 8.50 -27.28 -6.04
N ASP A 66 7.29 -27.66 -6.46
CA ASP A 66 6.25 -26.75 -6.93
C ASP A 66 4.86 -27.33 -6.58
N PRO A 67 4.48 -27.27 -5.29
CA PRO A 67 3.25 -27.87 -4.78
C PRO A 67 2.01 -27.17 -5.33
N TRP A 68 0.89 -27.90 -5.35
CA TRP A 68 -0.39 -27.34 -5.79
C TRP A 68 -0.90 -26.31 -4.79
N ASP A 69 -0.97 -25.05 -5.18
CA ASP A 69 -1.66 -24.00 -4.45
C ASP A 69 -3.14 -24.02 -4.82
N TYR A 70 -3.94 -24.77 -4.04
CA TYR A 70 -5.38 -24.91 -4.27
C TYR A 70 -6.20 -23.84 -3.55
N PHE A 71 -5.69 -23.31 -2.43
CA PHE A 71 -6.43 -22.45 -1.51
C PHE A 71 -6.00 -20.99 -1.59
N HIS A 72 -4.70 -20.69 -1.64
CA HIS A 72 -4.16 -19.33 -1.69
C HIS A 72 -4.80 -18.36 -0.67
N ILE A 73 -4.53 -18.60 0.61
CA ILE A 73 -4.95 -17.72 1.71
C ILE A 73 -4.31 -16.32 1.55
N ASN A 74 -5.10 -15.26 1.61
CA ASN A 74 -4.59 -13.90 1.35
C ASN A 74 -5.13 -12.80 2.29
N ALA A 75 -6.12 -13.10 3.12
CA ALA A 75 -6.59 -12.21 4.16
C ALA A 75 -7.19 -12.98 5.33
N ILE A 76 -6.96 -12.44 6.52
CA ILE A 76 -7.55 -12.88 7.77
C ILE A 76 -7.97 -11.66 8.58
N ASP A 77 -9.04 -11.79 9.34
CA ASP A 77 -9.48 -10.79 10.31
C ASP A 77 -10.19 -11.47 11.49
N LYS A 78 -10.07 -10.91 12.70
CA LYS A 78 -10.63 -11.52 13.93
C LYS A 78 -11.68 -10.59 14.52
N ASN A 79 -12.84 -11.11 14.91
CA ASN A 79 -13.87 -10.33 15.61
C ASN A 79 -13.64 -10.34 17.15
N SER A 80 -14.50 -9.63 17.88
CA SER A 80 -14.45 -9.56 19.35
C SER A 80 -14.83 -10.87 20.05
N GLU A 81 -15.58 -11.75 19.39
CA GLU A 81 -15.96 -13.08 19.91
C GLU A 81 -14.81 -14.09 19.77
N GLY A 82 -13.84 -13.78 18.91
CA GLY A 82 -12.66 -14.57 18.64
C GLY A 82 -12.74 -15.44 17.39
N ASP A 83 -13.82 -15.33 16.61
CA ASP A 83 -13.96 -15.94 15.29
C ASP A 83 -13.16 -15.16 14.24
N TYR A 84 -12.87 -15.84 13.13
CA TYR A 84 -12.05 -15.31 12.05
C TYR A 84 -12.82 -15.24 10.74
N LEU A 85 -12.59 -14.20 9.94
CA LEU A 85 -12.78 -14.27 8.49
C LEU A 85 -11.50 -14.76 7.86
N VAL A 86 -11.61 -15.68 6.91
CA VAL A 86 -10.50 -16.16 6.09
C VAL A 86 -10.89 -16.00 4.62
N SER A 87 -10.02 -15.41 3.83
CA SER A 87 -10.19 -15.26 2.38
C SER A 87 -9.27 -16.21 1.64
N SER A 88 -9.87 -16.97 0.72
CA SER A 88 -9.16 -17.80 -0.24
C SER A 88 -9.36 -17.26 -1.64
N ARG A 89 -8.26 -16.89 -2.29
CA ARG A 89 -8.29 -16.37 -3.66
C ARG A 89 -8.73 -17.43 -4.66
N TYR A 90 -8.40 -18.70 -4.43
CA TYR A 90 -8.56 -19.75 -5.45
C TYR A 90 -9.86 -20.52 -5.35
N THR A 91 -10.52 -20.51 -4.20
CA THR A 91 -11.90 -21.02 -4.04
C THR A 91 -12.97 -19.94 -4.30
N ASP A 92 -12.56 -18.68 -4.45
CA ASP A 92 -13.44 -17.50 -4.53
C ASP A 92 -14.40 -17.37 -3.31
N THR A 93 -14.01 -17.95 -2.16
CA THR A 93 -14.83 -18.04 -0.95
C THR A 93 -14.26 -17.23 0.21
N ILE A 94 -15.17 -16.63 0.98
CA ILE A 94 -14.91 -16.13 2.33
C ILE A 94 -15.46 -17.12 3.35
N TYR A 95 -14.62 -17.54 4.28
CA TYR A 95 -14.97 -18.45 5.36
C TYR A 95 -15.08 -17.69 6.67
N LYS A 96 -16.15 -17.90 7.43
CA LYS A 96 -16.14 -17.57 8.87
C LYS A 96 -15.70 -18.82 9.62
N VAL A 97 -14.61 -18.73 10.35
CA VAL A 97 -13.98 -19.83 11.08
C VAL A 97 -14.16 -19.61 12.59
N ALA A 98 -14.62 -20.64 13.28
CA ALA A 98 -14.84 -20.61 14.72
C ALA A 98 -13.51 -20.47 15.48
N GLY A 99 -13.46 -19.54 16.42
CA GLY A 99 -12.27 -19.26 17.21
C GLY A 99 -11.88 -20.34 18.22
N ALA A 100 -10.73 -20.14 18.87
CA ALA A 100 -10.23 -21.04 19.92
C ALA A 100 -11.18 -21.23 21.12
N ASN A 101 -12.07 -20.25 21.37
CA ASN A 101 -13.04 -20.29 22.46
C ASN A 101 -14.35 -20.99 22.08
N SER A 102 -14.52 -21.41 20.82
CA SER A 102 -15.69 -22.16 20.36
C SER A 102 -15.69 -23.58 20.93
N PRO A 103 -16.87 -24.22 21.12
CA PRO A 103 -16.96 -25.65 21.39
C PRO A 103 -16.33 -26.54 20.31
N PHE A 104 -16.21 -26.01 19.07
CA PHE A 104 -15.58 -26.67 17.93
C PHE A 104 -14.55 -25.72 17.28
N PRO A 105 -13.37 -25.52 17.89
CA PRO A 105 -12.35 -24.61 17.37
C PRO A 105 -11.93 -24.99 15.94
N GLY A 106 -11.86 -23.99 15.06
CA GLY A 106 -11.47 -24.17 13.66
C GLY A 106 -12.57 -24.61 12.71
N SER A 107 -13.74 -25.01 13.21
CA SER A 107 -14.86 -25.36 12.34
C SER A 107 -15.31 -24.17 11.51
N ILE A 108 -15.64 -24.41 10.23
CA ILE A 108 -16.24 -23.40 9.37
C ILE A 108 -17.69 -23.19 9.83
N ILE A 109 -18.01 -21.95 10.21
CA ILE A 109 -19.35 -21.51 10.64
C ILE A 109 -20.22 -21.29 9.41
N TRP A 110 -19.69 -20.63 8.39
CA TRP A 110 -20.35 -20.48 7.09
C TRP A 110 -19.37 -20.22 5.95
N TYR A 111 -19.83 -20.48 4.74
CA TYR A 111 -19.18 -20.23 3.46
C TYR A 111 -19.95 -19.14 2.71
N LEU A 112 -19.26 -18.07 2.29
CA LEU A 112 -19.81 -17.04 1.43
C LEU A 112 -19.15 -17.11 0.06
N ASN A 113 -19.96 -17.41 -0.98
CA ASN A 113 -19.56 -17.58 -2.38
C ASN A 113 -18.68 -18.82 -2.65
N GLY A 114 -18.41 -19.10 -3.93
CA GLY A 114 -17.59 -20.23 -4.38
C GLY A 114 -18.37 -21.54 -4.51
N VAL A 115 -17.67 -22.67 -4.52
CA VAL A 115 -18.27 -24.01 -4.74
C VAL A 115 -19.27 -24.36 -3.63
N ASN A 116 -18.87 -24.09 -2.39
CA ASN A 116 -19.72 -24.21 -1.22
C ASN A 116 -20.17 -22.81 -0.80
N ASN A 117 -21.48 -22.60 -0.69
CA ASN A 117 -22.05 -21.31 -0.33
C ASN A 117 -23.36 -21.52 0.43
N ASP A 118 -23.45 -20.91 1.61
CA ASP A 118 -24.62 -21.05 2.48
C ASP A 118 -25.68 -19.97 2.24
N PHE A 119 -25.34 -18.92 1.48
CA PHE A 119 -26.18 -17.72 1.36
C PHE A 119 -26.81 -17.54 -0.02
N GLU A 120 -28.06 -17.13 -0.09
CA GLU A 120 -28.60 -16.55 -1.32
C GLU A 120 -27.92 -15.20 -1.58
N LEU A 121 -27.22 -15.07 -2.72
CA LEU A 121 -26.52 -13.83 -3.11
C LEU A 121 -27.47 -12.91 -3.85
N ILE A 122 -27.78 -11.75 -3.28
CA ILE A 122 -28.77 -10.80 -3.82
C ILE A 122 -28.17 -9.41 -4.05
N ASN A 123 -28.95 -8.51 -4.68
CA ASN A 123 -28.53 -7.16 -5.08
C ASN A 123 -27.29 -7.12 -5.98
N GLY A 124 -27.13 -8.14 -6.83
CA GLY A 124 -26.00 -8.22 -7.76
C GLY A 124 -24.67 -8.57 -7.10
N LEU A 125 -24.70 -9.09 -5.87
CA LEU A 125 -23.50 -9.58 -5.20
C LEU A 125 -22.84 -10.70 -6.02
N ASN A 126 -21.66 -10.43 -6.52
CA ASN A 126 -20.80 -11.36 -7.24
C ASN A 126 -19.36 -10.87 -7.06
N PHE A 127 -18.43 -11.77 -6.73
CA PHE A 127 -17.02 -11.44 -6.60
C PHE A 127 -16.17 -12.67 -6.93
N SER A 128 -14.90 -12.46 -7.28
CA SER A 128 -13.94 -13.55 -7.42
C SER A 128 -12.50 -13.07 -7.23
N ARG A 129 -11.59 -13.99 -6.92
CA ARG A 129 -10.15 -13.74 -6.74
C ARG A 129 -9.86 -12.66 -5.69
N GLN A 130 -10.76 -12.53 -4.73
CA GLN A 130 -10.89 -11.44 -3.80
C GLN A 130 -9.73 -11.36 -2.79
N HIS A 131 -9.50 -10.16 -2.27
CA HIS A 131 -8.49 -9.85 -1.26
C HIS A 131 -9.09 -9.03 -0.12
N HIS A 132 -8.33 -8.93 0.97
CA HIS A 132 -8.54 -7.96 2.04
C HIS A 132 -9.97 -7.91 2.61
N VAL A 133 -10.52 -9.08 2.92
CA VAL A 133 -11.75 -9.16 3.71
C VAL A 133 -11.50 -8.63 5.12
N ARG A 134 -12.42 -7.80 5.64
CA ARG A 134 -12.39 -7.27 7.02
C ARG A 134 -13.78 -7.20 7.61
N PHE A 135 -13.89 -7.43 8.91
CA PHE A 135 -15.11 -7.10 9.66
C PHE A 135 -15.27 -5.57 9.72
N ILE A 136 -16.49 -5.09 9.46
CA ILE A 136 -16.92 -3.73 9.82
C ILE A 136 -17.73 -3.78 11.10
N SER A 137 -18.69 -4.70 11.16
CA SER A 137 -19.54 -4.92 12.33
C SER A 137 -19.96 -6.38 12.42
N THR A 138 -20.13 -6.84 13.65
CA THR A 138 -20.65 -8.18 13.96
C THR A 138 -21.83 -8.01 14.92
N GLY A 139 -22.93 -8.70 14.61
CA GLY A 139 -24.11 -8.79 15.46
C GLY A 139 -24.68 -10.20 15.39
N GLU A 140 -25.69 -10.47 16.23
CA GLU A 140 -26.28 -11.82 16.34
C GLU A 140 -26.88 -12.31 15.01
N THR A 141 -27.52 -11.41 14.27
CA THR A 141 -28.18 -11.73 12.99
C THR A 141 -27.37 -11.33 11.79
N GLU A 142 -26.74 -10.14 11.82
CA GLU A 142 -26.06 -9.56 10.68
C GLU A 142 -24.58 -9.32 10.94
N THR A 143 -23.78 -9.59 9.93
CA THR A 143 -22.35 -9.26 9.91
C THR A 143 -22.07 -8.46 8.65
N THR A 144 -21.44 -7.30 8.80
CA THR A 144 -21.02 -6.47 7.65
C THR A 144 -19.52 -6.55 7.49
N ILE A 145 -19.07 -6.75 6.26
CA ILE A 145 -17.66 -6.91 5.90
C ILE A 145 -17.30 -5.99 4.73
N THR A 146 -16.02 -5.58 4.65
CA THR A 146 -15.46 -5.07 3.40
C THR A 146 -14.74 -6.18 2.66
N LEU A 147 -14.68 -6.07 1.33
CA LEU A 147 -13.92 -6.97 0.45
C LEU A 147 -13.31 -6.18 -0.71
N PHE A 148 -12.07 -6.51 -1.10
CA PHE A 148 -11.51 -6.06 -2.36
C PHE A 148 -11.76 -7.13 -3.43
N ASP A 149 -12.64 -6.86 -4.38
CA ASP A 149 -12.97 -7.76 -5.47
C ASP A 149 -12.08 -7.47 -6.69
N ASN A 150 -11.06 -8.31 -6.87
CA ASN A 150 -10.20 -8.26 -8.05
C ASN A 150 -10.99 -8.58 -9.32
N ALA A 151 -11.97 -9.48 -9.22
CA ALA A 151 -12.81 -9.98 -10.30
C ALA A 151 -12.05 -10.69 -11.43
N SER A 152 -10.74 -10.90 -11.32
CA SER A 152 -9.92 -11.51 -12.37
C SER A 152 -8.62 -12.09 -11.82
N ASP A 153 -8.11 -13.12 -12.50
CA ASP A 153 -6.76 -13.65 -12.32
C ASP A 153 -5.80 -13.31 -13.48
N GLY A 154 -6.25 -12.47 -14.41
CA GLY A 154 -5.54 -12.07 -15.63
C GLY A 154 -5.86 -12.92 -16.86
N SER A 155 -6.49 -14.07 -16.69
CA SER A 155 -6.92 -14.96 -17.78
C SER A 155 -8.44 -15.02 -17.92
N ALA A 156 -9.16 -15.01 -16.80
CA ALA A 156 -10.62 -14.89 -16.76
C ALA A 156 -11.03 -13.66 -15.94
N ALA A 157 -12.22 -13.11 -16.22
CA ALA A 157 -12.81 -12.03 -15.44
C ALA A 157 -14.31 -12.26 -15.20
N SER A 158 -14.76 -12.02 -13.96
CA SER A 158 -16.16 -12.10 -13.52
C SER A 158 -16.87 -10.74 -13.53
N ALA A 159 -16.11 -9.65 -13.69
CA ALA A 159 -16.60 -8.28 -13.85
C ALA A 159 -15.69 -7.45 -14.78
N ASN A 160 -16.19 -6.31 -15.25
CA ASN A 160 -15.46 -5.43 -16.17
C ASN A 160 -14.39 -4.55 -15.49
N ALA A 161 -14.47 -4.39 -14.16
CA ALA A 161 -13.52 -3.60 -13.39
C ALA A 161 -13.42 -4.14 -11.96
N THR A 162 -12.25 -3.97 -11.34
CA THR A 162 -12.01 -4.27 -9.93
C THR A 162 -12.78 -3.28 -9.06
N SER A 163 -13.26 -3.74 -7.90
CA SER A 163 -14.02 -2.89 -6.99
C SER A 163 -13.75 -3.17 -5.51
N GLY A 164 -13.93 -2.15 -4.67
CA GLY A 164 -14.13 -2.36 -3.25
C GLY A 164 -15.61 -2.60 -2.97
N MET A 165 -15.94 -3.53 -2.08
CA MET A 165 -17.31 -3.88 -1.73
C MET A 165 -17.55 -3.78 -0.23
N VAL A 166 -18.77 -3.40 0.13
CA VAL A 166 -19.35 -3.60 1.46
C VAL A 166 -20.47 -4.62 1.30
N ILE A 167 -20.37 -5.72 2.04
CA ILE A 167 -21.27 -6.86 1.97
C ILE A 167 -21.86 -7.07 3.36
N THR A 168 -23.15 -7.38 3.42
CA THR A 168 -23.79 -7.79 4.67
C THR A 168 -24.34 -9.19 4.50
N VAL A 169 -24.03 -10.07 5.45
CA VAL A 169 -24.57 -11.42 5.56
C VAL A 169 -25.59 -11.46 6.70
N ASN A 170 -26.71 -12.14 6.48
CA ASN A 170 -27.76 -12.35 7.46
C ASN A 170 -27.92 -13.85 7.73
N ASN A 171 -27.57 -14.27 8.94
CA ASN A 171 -27.56 -15.68 9.33
C ASN A 171 -28.97 -16.24 9.64
N ALA A 172 -29.97 -15.38 9.83
CA ALA A 172 -31.34 -15.83 10.09
C ALA A 172 -32.07 -16.14 8.77
N THR A 173 -31.86 -15.31 7.74
CA THR A 173 -32.46 -15.50 6.41
C THR A 173 -31.56 -16.27 5.46
N MET A 174 -30.29 -16.51 5.82
CA MET A 174 -29.28 -17.10 4.94
C MET A 174 -29.17 -16.34 3.62
N THR A 175 -29.11 -15.01 3.70
CA THR A 175 -28.93 -14.11 2.55
C THR A 175 -27.68 -13.28 2.70
N ALA A 176 -26.98 -13.03 1.61
CA ALA A 176 -25.89 -12.07 1.54
C ALA A 176 -26.17 -11.05 0.44
N TYR A 177 -25.98 -9.76 0.74
CA TYR A 177 -26.28 -8.69 -0.20
C TYR A 177 -25.15 -7.67 -0.33
N LEU A 178 -25.00 -7.14 -1.54
CA LEU A 178 -24.10 -6.04 -1.84
C LEU A 178 -24.70 -4.73 -1.31
N ALA A 179 -24.13 -4.20 -0.23
CA ALA A 179 -24.59 -2.95 0.38
C ALA A 179 -24.01 -1.72 -0.35
N ARG A 180 -22.73 -1.78 -0.73
CA ARG A 180 -22.03 -0.75 -1.50
C ARG A 180 -20.97 -1.36 -2.41
N GLN A 181 -20.74 -0.72 -3.54
CA GLN A 181 -19.67 -1.05 -4.48
C GLN A 181 -18.97 0.25 -4.90
N TYR A 182 -17.64 0.23 -4.84
CA TYR A 182 -16.75 1.32 -5.23
C TYR A 182 -15.91 0.82 -6.41
N VAL A 183 -16.36 1.12 -7.63
CA VAL A 183 -15.69 0.67 -8.85
C VAL A 183 -14.43 1.50 -9.07
N ASN A 184 -13.36 0.88 -9.58
CA ASN A 184 -12.16 1.60 -9.99
C ASN A 184 -12.53 2.75 -10.95
N PRO A 185 -12.15 4.01 -10.68
CA PRO A 185 -12.59 5.17 -11.46
C PRO A 185 -12.21 5.12 -12.94
N ASP A 186 -11.11 4.45 -13.26
CA ASP A 186 -10.58 4.31 -14.62
C ASP A 186 -11.04 2.99 -15.28
N GLY A 187 -11.93 2.23 -14.64
CA GLY A 187 -12.41 0.94 -15.15
C GLY A 187 -11.33 -0.14 -15.22
N LEU A 188 -10.30 -0.07 -14.37
CA LEU A 188 -9.17 -0.98 -14.40
C LEU A 188 -9.47 -2.33 -13.72
N ILE A 189 -8.81 -3.38 -14.22
CA ILE A 189 -8.72 -4.70 -13.58
C ILE A 189 -7.35 -4.87 -12.93
N ALA A 190 -7.32 -5.02 -11.61
CA ALA A 190 -6.16 -5.45 -10.84
C ALA A 190 -6.26 -6.94 -10.55
N VAL A 191 -5.38 -7.75 -11.17
CA VAL A 191 -5.47 -9.23 -11.15
C VAL A 191 -5.04 -9.87 -9.82
N SER A 192 -4.47 -9.08 -8.91
CA SER A 192 -4.02 -9.53 -7.59
C SER A 192 -3.89 -8.35 -6.63
N GLN A 193 -3.80 -8.67 -5.34
CA GLN A 193 -3.55 -7.72 -4.26
C GLN A 193 -4.70 -6.70 -4.11
N GLY A 194 -4.47 -5.65 -3.32
CA GLY A 194 -5.42 -4.58 -3.09
C GLY A 194 -5.99 -4.56 -1.68
N SER A 195 -6.58 -3.43 -1.32
CA SER A 195 -7.17 -3.21 0.00
C SER A 195 -8.34 -2.26 -0.06
N VAL A 196 -9.32 -2.52 0.80
CA VAL A 196 -10.39 -1.59 1.17
C VAL A 196 -10.21 -1.23 2.65
N GLN A 197 -10.24 0.05 2.98
CA GLN A 197 -10.17 0.56 4.35
C GLN A 197 -11.33 1.54 4.57
N THR A 198 -12.19 1.26 5.55
CA THR A 198 -13.14 2.24 6.08
C THR A 198 -12.41 3.21 7.02
N LEU A 199 -12.68 4.50 6.87
CA LEU A 199 -12.09 5.56 7.67
C LEU A 199 -13.05 6.02 8.78
N ALA A 200 -12.52 6.71 9.79
CA ALA A 200 -13.31 7.20 10.93
C ALA A 200 -14.43 8.18 10.54
N ASN A 201 -14.29 8.86 9.40
CA ASN A 201 -15.29 9.76 8.82
C ASN A 201 -16.23 9.08 7.81
N THR A 202 -16.31 7.74 7.85
CA THR A 202 -17.10 6.86 6.97
C THR A 202 -16.69 6.82 5.50
N ASN A 203 -15.70 7.64 5.08
CA ASN A 203 -15.07 7.49 3.78
C ASN A 203 -14.43 6.11 3.62
N VAL A 204 -14.27 5.71 2.36
CA VAL A 204 -13.62 4.46 1.99
C VAL A 204 -12.36 4.77 1.19
N PHE A 205 -11.22 4.31 1.69
CA PHE A 205 -9.94 4.40 1.02
C PHE A 205 -9.58 3.06 0.40
N ILE A 206 -9.20 3.07 -0.88
CA ILE A 206 -8.95 1.86 -1.67
C ILE A 206 -7.56 1.94 -2.29
N GLY A 207 -6.74 0.92 -2.03
CA GLY A 207 -5.51 0.67 -2.78
C GLY A 207 -5.76 -0.36 -3.88
N TRP A 208 -5.45 -0.04 -5.13
CA TRP A 208 -5.82 -0.85 -6.29
C TRP A 208 -4.83 -1.97 -6.62
N GLY A 209 -4.07 -2.44 -5.63
CA GLY A 209 -3.27 -3.67 -5.70
C GLY A 209 -2.17 -3.61 -6.76
N GLN A 210 -2.21 -4.59 -7.68
CA GLN A 210 -1.32 -4.65 -8.84
C GLN A 210 -1.33 -3.36 -9.68
N LYS A 211 -2.41 -2.56 -9.65
CA LYS A 211 -2.45 -1.25 -10.29
C LYS A 211 -1.93 -0.19 -9.30
N PRO A 212 -0.97 0.67 -9.70
CA PRO A 212 -0.34 1.62 -8.80
C PRO A 212 -1.20 2.87 -8.59
N TYR A 213 -2.44 2.64 -8.15
CA TYR A 213 -3.44 3.66 -7.91
C TYR A 213 -3.97 3.51 -6.49
N TYR A 214 -4.47 4.61 -5.96
CA TYR A 214 -5.33 4.59 -4.79
C TYR A 214 -6.42 5.65 -4.92
N SER A 215 -7.50 5.49 -4.16
CA SER A 215 -8.66 6.38 -4.24
C SER A 215 -9.34 6.51 -2.90
N GLU A 216 -10.02 7.64 -2.72
CA GLU A 216 -10.90 7.87 -1.59
C GLU A 216 -12.29 8.18 -2.11
N PHE A 217 -13.28 7.52 -1.53
CA PHE A 217 -14.69 7.71 -1.81
C PHE A 217 -15.40 8.16 -0.53
N ALA A 218 -16.44 8.97 -0.68
CA ALA A 218 -17.44 9.12 0.36
C ALA A 218 -18.24 7.81 0.51
N GLU A 219 -18.91 7.63 1.64
CA GLU A 219 -19.72 6.44 1.95
C GLU A 219 -20.83 6.14 0.91
N ASP A 220 -21.31 7.17 0.22
CA ASP A 220 -22.33 7.05 -0.83
C ASP A 220 -21.78 6.62 -2.20
N GLY A 221 -20.46 6.48 -2.34
CA GLY A 221 -19.78 6.14 -3.59
C GLY A 221 -19.24 7.32 -4.37
N THR A 222 -19.40 8.57 -3.89
CA THR A 222 -18.83 9.75 -4.55
C THR A 222 -17.30 9.72 -4.50
N LEU A 223 -16.63 9.81 -5.65
CA LEU A 223 -15.17 9.89 -5.72
C LEU A 223 -14.67 11.24 -5.17
N LEU A 224 -13.81 11.20 -4.16
CA LEU A 224 -13.21 12.37 -3.53
C LEU A 224 -11.76 12.59 -3.97
N TYR A 225 -11.02 11.49 -4.17
CA TYR A 225 -9.62 11.53 -4.56
C TYR A 225 -9.25 10.31 -5.39
N HIS A 226 -8.42 10.52 -6.42
CA HIS A 226 -7.88 9.46 -7.26
C HIS A 226 -6.46 9.84 -7.67
N ALA A 227 -5.49 8.96 -7.41
CA ALA A 227 -4.10 9.20 -7.78
C ALA A 227 -3.41 7.93 -8.27
N VAL A 228 -2.45 8.15 -9.17
CA VAL A 228 -1.46 7.19 -9.63
C VAL A 228 -0.10 7.53 -9.04
N TYR A 229 0.68 6.54 -8.65
CA TYR A 229 2.06 6.73 -8.21
C TYR A 229 3.03 6.00 -9.14
N GLY A 230 4.17 6.63 -9.42
CA GLY A 230 5.12 6.16 -10.42
C GLY A 230 4.55 6.05 -11.85
N PRO A 231 3.79 7.04 -12.36
CA PRO A 231 3.26 6.98 -13.72
C PRO A 231 4.39 6.79 -14.74
N GLY A 232 4.23 5.82 -15.65
CA GLY A 232 5.23 5.49 -16.67
C GLY A 232 6.33 4.52 -16.22
N LEU A 233 6.42 4.18 -14.93
CA LEU A 233 7.34 3.16 -14.44
C LEU A 233 6.71 1.77 -14.59
N GLN A 234 7.47 0.83 -15.17
CA GLN A 234 7.03 -0.56 -15.32
C GLN A 234 7.16 -1.32 -14.00
N GLY A 235 6.19 -2.20 -13.73
CA GLY A 235 6.22 -3.06 -12.54
C GLY A 235 5.85 -2.38 -11.23
N MET A 236 5.44 -1.11 -11.24
CA MET A 236 4.93 -0.43 -10.04
C MET A 236 3.61 -1.04 -9.61
N MET A 237 3.56 -1.50 -8.36
CA MET A 237 2.39 -2.10 -7.72
C MET A 237 2.49 -1.89 -6.21
N SER A 238 1.38 -2.02 -5.48
CA SER A 238 1.39 -2.06 -4.02
C SER A 238 0.50 -3.18 -3.54
N PHE A 239 1.00 -3.94 -2.57
CA PHE A 239 0.23 -5.04 -2.00
C PHE A 239 -1.05 -4.53 -1.32
N ARG A 240 -0.93 -3.48 -0.50
CA ARG A 240 -2.04 -2.79 0.18
C ARG A 240 -1.68 -1.34 0.40
N THR A 241 -2.67 -0.48 0.48
CA THR A 241 -2.50 0.95 0.81
C THR A 241 -3.38 1.31 2.01
N TRP A 242 -2.86 2.18 2.86
CA TRP A 242 -3.50 2.60 4.10
C TRP A 242 -3.43 4.11 4.25
N LYS A 243 -4.48 4.70 4.82
CA LYS A 243 -4.54 6.10 5.21
C LYS A 243 -4.73 6.17 6.73
N HIS A 244 -3.78 6.81 7.40
CA HIS A 244 -3.78 7.03 8.84
C HIS A 244 -3.24 8.41 9.15
N ASP A 245 -3.69 8.97 10.27
CA ASP A 245 -2.96 10.06 10.91
C ASP A 245 -1.64 9.50 11.45
N TRP A 246 -0.54 10.12 11.09
CA TRP A 246 0.77 9.73 11.59
C TRP A 246 1.65 10.96 11.75
N VAL A 247 2.51 10.90 12.77
CA VAL A 247 3.54 11.91 13.02
C VAL A 247 4.89 11.31 12.67
N GLY A 248 5.56 11.95 11.75
CA GLY A 248 6.86 11.56 11.24
C GLY A 248 7.98 12.38 11.84
N THR A 249 8.89 11.71 12.56
CA THR A 249 10.09 12.29 13.15
C THR A 249 11.34 11.55 12.62
N PRO A 250 11.81 11.86 11.40
CA PRO A 250 12.94 11.14 10.82
C PRO A 250 14.22 11.33 11.63
N ALA A 251 15.03 10.28 11.72
CA ALA A 251 16.33 10.34 12.40
C ALA A 251 17.40 11.07 11.57
N SER A 252 17.26 11.06 10.22
CA SER A 252 18.14 11.83 9.34
C SER A 252 17.80 13.32 9.41
N PRO A 253 18.78 14.22 9.23
CA PRO A 253 18.49 15.64 9.08
C PRO A 253 17.76 15.93 7.75
N PRO A 254 17.15 17.11 7.60
CA PRO A 254 16.74 17.64 6.30
C PRO A 254 17.90 17.64 5.30
N THR A 255 17.59 17.37 4.03
CA THR A 255 18.52 17.52 2.91
C THR A 255 18.34 18.89 2.29
N LEU A 256 19.44 19.60 2.05
CA LEU A 256 19.49 20.90 1.42
C LEU A 256 20.38 20.81 0.17
N VAL A 257 19.91 21.38 -0.94
CA VAL A 257 20.70 21.66 -2.14
C VAL A 257 20.70 23.15 -2.40
N ALA A 258 21.88 23.77 -2.58
CA ALA A 258 22.02 25.20 -2.82
C ALA A 258 23.03 25.51 -3.94
N TYR A 259 22.62 26.28 -4.96
CA TYR A 259 23.49 26.71 -6.05
C TYR A 259 23.17 28.14 -6.51
N ALA A 260 24.09 28.75 -7.26
CA ALA A 260 23.86 30.01 -7.96
C ALA A 260 24.24 29.87 -9.44
N GLN A 261 23.55 30.57 -10.33
CA GLN A 261 23.83 30.48 -11.77
C GLN A 261 25.13 31.19 -12.18
N ALA A 262 25.61 32.12 -11.36
CA ALA A 262 26.89 32.80 -11.52
C ALA A 262 27.39 33.26 -10.14
N CYS A 263 28.68 33.60 -10.03
CA CYS A 263 29.27 34.10 -8.77
C CYS A 263 28.54 35.32 -8.17
N ASN A 264 27.82 36.05 -9.03
CA ASN A 264 27.12 37.28 -8.71
C ASN A 264 25.59 37.17 -8.86
N ALA A 265 25.04 35.96 -8.84
CA ALA A 265 23.60 35.70 -8.92
C ALA A 265 22.99 35.39 -7.54
N SER A 266 21.67 35.37 -7.46
CA SER A 266 20.95 34.84 -6.30
C SER A 266 21.23 33.36 -6.09
N THR A 267 21.16 32.90 -4.84
CA THR A 267 21.24 31.49 -4.50
C THR A 267 19.85 30.85 -4.53
N TYR A 268 19.74 29.74 -5.27
CA TYR A 268 18.59 28.86 -5.28
C TYR A 268 18.81 27.76 -4.24
N ALA A 269 17.89 27.63 -3.29
CA ALA A 269 17.92 26.63 -2.24
C ALA A 269 16.69 25.72 -2.33
N TYR A 270 16.91 24.42 -2.22
CA TYR A 270 15.88 23.38 -2.24
C TYR A 270 16.07 22.52 -0.99
N VAL A 271 15.04 22.45 -0.17
CA VAL A 271 15.08 21.68 1.08
C VAL A 271 13.94 20.67 1.11
N SER A 272 14.27 19.44 1.50
CA SER A 272 13.31 18.36 1.69
C SER A 272 13.67 17.54 2.92
N TRP A 273 12.67 16.95 3.57
CA TRP A 273 12.88 16.09 4.72
C TRP A 273 11.94 14.90 4.65
N ASN A 274 12.44 13.82 4.06
CA ASN A 274 11.64 12.64 3.81
C ASN A 274 11.11 12.05 5.12
N GLY A 275 9.79 11.89 5.18
CA GLY A 275 9.11 11.36 6.34
C GLY A 275 8.82 12.37 7.45
N ALA A 276 9.20 13.65 7.35
CA ALA A 276 8.87 14.64 8.37
C ALA A 276 7.49 15.26 8.13
N THR A 277 6.57 15.14 9.09
CA THR A 277 5.18 15.61 8.96
C THR A 277 4.94 16.95 9.63
N GLU A 278 5.69 17.28 10.67
CA GLU A 278 5.41 18.43 11.55
C GLU A 278 6.05 19.74 11.10
N VAL A 279 6.75 19.76 9.96
CA VAL A 279 7.43 20.95 9.47
C VAL A 279 6.39 21.95 8.95
N ASP A 280 6.26 23.08 9.66
CA ASP A 280 5.39 24.19 9.28
C ASP A 280 6.11 25.17 8.35
N HIS A 281 7.35 25.55 8.69
CA HIS A 281 8.17 26.45 7.89
C HIS A 281 9.66 26.11 7.98
N TRP A 282 10.38 26.62 6.98
CA TRP A 282 11.82 26.56 6.85
C TRP A 282 12.43 27.93 7.09
N VAL A 283 13.51 27.99 7.87
CA VAL A 283 14.36 29.16 8.03
C VAL A 283 15.67 28.91 7.29
N PHE A 284 16.05 29.83 6.40
CA PHE A 284 17.30 29.77 5.66
C PHE A 284 18.30 30.75 6.24
N LEU A 285 19.50 30.23 6.52
CA LEU A 285 20.61 30.99 7.07
C LEU A 285 21.82 30.89 6.16
N THR A 286 22.67 31.91 6.19
CA THR A 286 23.95 31.95 5.47
C THR A 286 25.13 32.21 6.40
N SER A 287 26.31 31.76 5.98
CA SER A 287 27.57 32.01 6.68
C SER A 287 28.73 32.01 5.70
N ALA A 288 29.81 32.73 6.02
CA ALA A 288 31.08 32.65 5.29
C ALA A 288 31.93 31.41 5.67
N SER A 289 31.44 30.59 6.60
CA SER A 289 32.09 29.38 7.12
C SER A 289 31.06 28.26 7.33
N ALA A 290 31.49 27.00 7.17
CA ALA A 290 30.66 25.82 7.45
C ALA A 290 30.18 25.74 8.91
N ASP A 291 30.86 26.42 9.83
CA ASP A 291 30.60 26.36 11.27
C ASP A 291 29.85 27.59 11.82
N GLY A 292 29.57 28.58 10.96
CA GLY A 292 28.98 29.87 11.34
C GLY A 292 30.00 30.99 11.59
N PRO A 293 29.59 32.13 12.17
CA PRO A 293 28.24 32.43 12.67
C PRO A 293 27.19 32.46 11.54
N TRP A 294 25.96 32.05 11.87
CA TRP A 294 24.85 31.95 10.91
C TRP A 294 23.98 33.20 10.97
N GLU A 295 23.73 33.80 9.80
CA GLU A 295 22.89 34.97 9.64
C GLU A 295 21.56 34.57 9.02
N PHE A 296 20.46 35.06 9.59
CA PHE A 296 19.12 34.87 9.04
C PHE A 296 19.00 35.60 7.70
N VAL A 297 18.51 34.89 6.67
CA VAL A 297 18.18 35.50 5.37
C VAL A 297 16.67 35.64 5.22
N THR A 298 15.95 34.53 5.35
CA THR A 298 14.52 34.48 5.09
C THR A 298 13.88 33.20 5.66
N GLN A 299 12.56 33.16 5.69
CA GLN A 299 11.78 31.96 5.98
C GLN A 299 10.65 31.75 4.97
N THR A 300 10.18 30.52 4.82
CA THR A 300 9.06 30.18 3.94
C THR A 300 8.28 28.99 4.48
N LYS A 301 6.97 28.95 4.25
CA LYS A 301 6.11 27.80 4.61
C LYS A 301 6.52 26.57 3.81
N LYS A 302 6.39 25.37 4.39
CA LYS A 302 6.56 24.13 3.65
C LYS A 302 5.51 24.02 2.54
N GLN A 303 5.95 23.80 1.30
CA GLN A 303 5.07 23.79 0.12
C GLN A 303 4.70 22.39 -0.40
N GLY A 304 5.32 21.33 0.15
CA GLY A 304 5.14 19.96 -0.32
C GLY A 304 6.21 19.03 0.25
N PHE A 305 6.65 18.05 -0.54
CA PHE A 305 7.82 17.23 -0.20
C PHE A 305 9.11 18.07 -0.20
N GLU A 306 9.32 18.84 -1.27
CA GLU A 306 10.44 19.77 -1.42
C GLU A 306 9.93 21.21 -1.41
N THR A 307 10.70 22.10 -0.77
CA THR A 307 10.42 23.53 -0.71
C THR A 307 11.58 24.30 -1.33
N GLN A 308 11.25 25.16 -2.29
CA GLN A 308 12.22 26.00 -3.00
C GLN A 308 12.24 27.41 -2.41
N MET A 309 13.43 28.04 -2.39
CA MET A 309 13.60 29.42 -1.95
C MET A 309 14.71 30.13 -2.75
N TRP A 310 14.50 31.41 -3.04
CA TRP A 310 15.50 32.29 -3.64
C TRP A 310 16.08 33.21 -2.56
N LEU A 311 17.38 33.06 -2.29
CA LEU A 311 18.08 33.85 -1.29
C LEU A 311 18.71 35.07 -1.96
N THR A 312 18.35 36.25 -1.46
CA THR A 312 18.91 37.56 -1.86
C THR A 312 19.61 38.17 -0.64
N PRO A 313 20.72 38.93 -0.80
CA PRO A 313 21.14 39.71 -1.96
C PRO A 313 22.10 38.99 -2.93
N ALA A 314 22.26 39.59 -4.13
CA ALA A 314 23.28 39.20 -5.10
C ALA A 314 24.65 39.74 -4.70
N THR A 315 25.63 38.83 -4.60
CA THR A 315 27.10 39.04 -4.59
C THR A 315 27.81 39.16 -3.24
N PRO A 316 28.99 38.50 -3.09
CA PRO A 316 29.47 37.31 -3.79
C PRO A 316 28.96 36.03 -3.10
N VAL A 317 28.47 35.04 -3.87
CA VAL A 317 28.15 33.71 -3.31
C VAL A 317 29.40 32.87 -2.99
N LYS A 318 30.59 33.40 -3.29
CA LYS A 318 31.89 32.76 -3.05
C LYS A 318 32.10 32.48 -1.56
N GLY A 319 32.28 31.20 -1.24
CA GLY A 319 32.51 30.75 0.14
C GLY A 319 31.27 30.86 1.04
N VAL A 320 30.10 31.14 0.47
CA VAL A 320 28.84 31.14 1.23
C VAL A 320 28.40 29.71 1.47
N TYR A 321 28.06 29.43 2.72
CA TYR A 321 27.36 28.25 3.15
C TYR A 321 25.90 28.60 3.42
N VAL A 322 24.98 27.70 3.06
CA VAL A 322 23.57 27.78 3.38
C VAL A 322 23.21 26.65 4.34
N LEU A 323 22.33 26.94 5.28
CA LEU A 323 21.73 25.98 6.20
C LEU A 323 20.23 26.22 6.26
N ALA A 324 19.45 25.14 6.33
CA ALA A 324 18.01 25.19 6.51
C ALA A 324 17.62 24.59 7.85
N GLU A 325 16.83 25.31 8.64
CA GLU A 325 16.23 24.83 9.89
C GLU A 325 14.73 24.61 9.69
N ALA A 326 14.24 23.46 10.15
CA ALA A 326 12.82 23.11 10.17
C ALA A 326 12.20 23.55 11.49
N TYR A 327 11.04 24.20 11.44
CA TYR A 327 10.28 24.61 12.61
C TYR A 327 8.85 24.08 12.56
N ASP A 328 8.30 23.73 13.72
CA ASP A 328 6.88 23.40 13.86
C ASP A 328 6.00 24.66 13.98
N GLY A 329 4.68 24.46 13.99
CA GLY A 329 3.70 25.55 14.11
C GLY A 329 3.74 26.31 15.43
N CYS A 330 4.45 25.78 16.44
CA CYS A 330 4.65 26.42 17.75
C CYS A 330 5.97 27.21 17.81
N GLY A 331 6.78 27.19 16.75
CA GLY A 331 8.09 27.85 16.70
C GLY A 331 9.22 27.06 17.36
N LYS A 332 9.04 25.76 17.63
CA LYS A 332 10.12 24.88 18.08
C LYS A 332 10.88 24.35 16.87
N ARG A 333 12.21 24.44 16.92
CA ARG A 333 13.08 23.84 15.89
C ARG A 333 13.01 22.31 15.97
N LEU A 334 12.65 21.68 14.87
CA LEU A 334 12.55 20.23 14.71
C LEU A 334 13.88 19.60 14.28
N GLY A 335 14.61 20.28 13.40
CA GLY A 335 15.85 19.78 12.84
C GLY A 335 16.57 20.84 12.02
N ARG A 336 17.80 20.53 11.60
CA ARG A 336 18.59 21.39 10.71
C ARG A 336 19.34 20.54 9.69
N SER A 337 19.51 21.06 8.47
CA SER A 337 20.33 20.42 7.45
C SER A 337 21.81 20.46 7.82
N SER A 338 22.63 19.69 7.10
CA SER A 338 24.06 19.97 7.01
C SER A 338 24.28 21.34 6.36
N ALA A 339 25.36 22.01 6.73
CA ALA A 339 25.83 23.20 6.04
C ALA A 339 26.25 22.83 4.62
N MET A 340 25.67 23.50 3.62
CA MET A 340 26.00 23.27 2.22
C MET A 340 26.70 24.49 1.65
N ARG A 341 27.89 24.30 1.08
CA ARG A 341 28.56 25.33 0.30
C ARG A 341 27.77 25.58 -0.98
N VAL A 342 27.44 26.84 -1.25
CA VAL A 342 26.82 27.23 -2.53
C VAL A 342 27.81 26.93 -3.65
N PHE A 343 27.38 26.17 -4.65
CA PHE A 343 28.17 25.93 -5.85
C PHE A 343 27.64 26.73 -7.05
N VAL A 344 28.51 26.97 -8.02
CA VAL A 344 28.12 27.45 -9.34
C VAL A 344 28.31 26.28 -10.32
N PRO A 345 27.24 25.86 -11.05
CA PRO A 345 27.34 24.78 -12.02
C PRO A 345 28.44 25.05 -13.07
N GLY A 346 29.24 24.03 -13.39
CA GLY A 346 30.17 24.08 -14.54
C GLY A 346 29.41 24.05 -15.87
N GLU A 347 30.12 24.25 -16.99
CA GLU A 347 29.52 24.36 -18.33
C GLU A 347 28.56 23.22 -18.69
N GLU A 348 28.93 21.98 -18.36
CA GLU A 348 28.11 20.78 -18.64
C GLU A 348 26.77 20.79 -17.88
N LEU A 349 26.77 21.29 -16.65
CA LEU A 349 25.61 21.29 -15.76
C LEU A 349 24.78 22.59 -15.89
N ALA A 350 25.39 23.68 -16.38
CA ALA A 350 24.75 24.99 -16.52
C ALA A 350 23.49 24.96 -17.39
N ALA A 351 23.46 24.13 -18.44
CA ALA A 351 22.30 23.96 -19.32
C ALA A 351 21.09 23.36 -18.59
N SER A 352 21.32 22.58 -17.53
CA SER A 352 20.28 21.88 -16.76
C SER A 352 19.94 22.55 -15.42
N CYS A 353 20.66 23.62 -15.06
CA CYS A 353 20.47 24.39 -13.82
C CYS A 353 19.80 25.74 -14.07
N GLY A 354 18.47 25.68 -14.19
CA GLY A 354 17.60 26.84 -14.37
C GLY A 354 17.23 27.51 -13.05
N ALA A 355 16.17 28.34 -13.06
CA ALA A 355 15.65 28.98 -11.86
C ALA A 355 14.79 28.04 -10.98
N THR A 356 14.42 26.87 -11.51
CA THR A 356 13.43 25.95 -10.90
C THR A 356 13.96 24.56 -10.61
N ARG A 357 15.11 24.16 -11.18
CA ARG A 357 15.76 22.87 -10.94
C ARG A 357 17.20 22.87 -11.44
N CYS A 358 18.01 21.98 -10.90
CA CYS A 358 19.39 21.71 -11.30
C CYS A 358 19.63 20.20 -11.18
N VAL A 359 19.57 19.49 -12.32
CA VAL A 359 19.64 18.02 -12.41
C VAL A 359 20.50 17.62 -13.59
N ASP A 360 21.48 16.75 -13.37
CA ASP A 360 22.12 16.02 -14.46
C ASP A 360 21.20 14.85 -14.86
N GLY A 361 21.22 14.44 -16.12
CA GLY A 361 20.39 13.34 -16.64
C GLY A 361 20.74 11.95 -16.07
N THR A 362 21.59 11.89 -15.05
CA THR A 362 21.97 10.68 -14.31
C THR A 362 21.79 10.95 -12.81
N ASP A 363 21.12 10.03 -12.10
CA ASP A 363 20.70 10.16 -10.68
C ASP A 363 21.86 10.17 -9.65
N TYR A 364 23.04 10.69 -9.99
CA TYR A 364 24.21 10.68 -9.11
C TYR A 364 24.76 12.08 -8.85
N TRP A 365 24.71 12.47 -7.56
CA TRP A 365 25.15 13.74 -6.99
C TRP A 365 26.68 13.91 -6.91
N GLU A 366 27.43 13.48 -7.92
CA GLU A 366 28.86 13.81 -8.00
C GLU A 366 29.03 15.18 -8.67
N TYR A 367 28.99 16.25 -7.87
CA TYR A 367 29.28 17.62 -8.31
C TYR A 367 30.77 17.83 -8.64
N GLY A 368 31.32 16.98 -9.52
CA GLY A 368 32.75 16.85 -9.81
C GLY A 368 33.40 18.04 -10.51
N ASN A 369 32.63 19.02 -10.98
CA ASN A 369 33.13 20.18 -11.73
C ASN A 369 32.49 21.51 -11.26
N ALA A 370 32.34 21.72 -9.95
CA ALA A 370 31.92 23.02 -9.42
C ALA A 370 32.98 24.10 -9.74
N VAL A 371 32.58 25.19 -10.39
CA VAL A 371 33.49 26.31 -10.68
C VAL A 371 33.79 27.04 -9.38
N VAL A 372 35.08 27.19 -9.06
CA VAL A 372 35.54 27.98 -7.91
C VAL A 372 35.38 29.47 -8.25
N CYS A 373 34.21 30.02 -7.93
CA CYS A 373 34.13 31.33 -7.31
C CYS A 373 34.50 31.10 -5.82
#